data_AF-A0A836VFK6-F1
#
_entry.id   AF-A0A836VFK6-F1
#
_cell.length_a   1.000
_cell.length_b   1.000
_cell.length_c   1.000
_cell.angle_alpha   90.00
_cell.angle_beta   90.00
_cell.angle_gamma   90.00
#
_symmetry.space_group_name_H-M   'P 1'
#
loop_
_entity.id
_entity.type
_entity.pdbx_description
1 polymer ?
#
loop_
_entity_poly.entity_id
_entity_poly.type
_entity_poly.pdbx_seq_one_letter_code
_entity_poly.pdbx_strand_id
1 'polypeptide(L)'
;MQRQRKVNLLRSLQRSWQVAACVAMVGAVGTPVALADSSEENIRHCPDSNWCYYDRAQDRAWRYSPLGQINTDNVRDLRPAWIFQPG
;
A
#
# COMPACT_ATOMS: atom_id res chain seq x y z
N MET A 1 40.72 38.24 17.72
CA MET A 1 40.52 36.76 17.78
C MET A 1 39.11 36.30 18.18
N GLN A 2 38.39 37.01 19.07
CA GLN A 2 37.04 36.60 19.55
C GLN A 2 35.92 36.68 18.49
N ARG A 3 36.01 37.58 17.51
CA ARG A 3 34.98 37.78 16.46
C ARG A 3 34.89 36.60 15.48
N GLN A 4 36.02 35.96 15.16
CA GLN A 4 36.09 34.81 14.25
C GLN A 4 35.46 33.55 14.85
N ARG A 5 35.54 33.38 16.18
CA ARG A 5 34.92 32.24 16.89
C ARG A 5 33.39 32.28 16.85
N LYS A 6 32.78 33.47 16.99
CA LYS A 6 31.31 33.63 16.93
C LYS A 6 30.75 33.31 15.54
N VAL A 7 31.47 33.73 14.48
CA VAL A 7 31.06 33.48 13.08
C VAL A 7 31.11 31.98 12.73
N ASN A 8 32.11 31.26 13.23
CA ASN A 8 32.22 29.81 13.01
C ASN A 8 31.16 29.01 13.79
N LEU A 9 30.79 29.45 15.00
CA LEU A 9 29.74 28.81 15.80
C LEU A 9 28.35 28.94 15.16
N LEU A 10 28.02 30.12 14.64
CA LEU A 10 26.76 30.38 13.93
C LEU A 10 26.65 29.57 12.63
N ARG A 11 27.75 29.45 11.88
CA ARG A 11 27.81 28.63 10.66
C ARG A 11 27.72 27.13 10.95
N SER A 12 28.25 26.67 12.08
CA SER A 12 28.14 25.28 12.55
C SER A 12 26.70 24.93 12.89
N LEU A 13 26.02 25.79 13.65
CA LEU A 13 24.61 25.63 14.02
C LEU A 13 23.68 25.63 12.80
N GLN A 14 23.95 26.50 11.82
CA GLN A 14 23.20 26.56 10.58
C GLN A 14 23.37 25.30 9.71
N ARG A 15 24.59 24.71 9.66
CA ARG A 15 24.84 23.44 8.96
C ARG A 15 24.13 22.26 9.63
N SER A 16 24.09 22.23 10.96
CA SER A 16 23.35 21.20 11.72
C SER A 16 21.85 21.22 11.41
N TRP A 17 21.26 22.40 11.27
CA TRP A 17 19.85 22.57 10.90
C TRP A 17 19.56 22.12 9.45
N GLN A 18 20.48 22.39 8.52
CA GLN A 18 20.32 21.97 7.12
C GLN A 18 20.40 20.45 6.96
N VAL A 19 21.27 19.77 7.70
CA VAL A 19 21.35 18.29 7.66
C VAL A 19 20.10 17.64 8.25
N ALA A 20 19.56 18.18 9.35
CA ALA A 20 18.32 17.68 9.94
C ALA A 20 17.11 17.84 8.99
N ALA A 21 17.02 18.95 8.26
CA ALA A 21 15.95 19.19 7.29
C ALA A 21 16.00 18.25 6.08
N CYS A 22 17.19 17.85 5.61
CA CYS A 22 17.32 16.91 4.50
C CYS A 22 16.92 15.47 4.87
N VAL A 23 17.16 15.03 6.11
CA VAL A 23 16.77 13.68 6.58
C VAL A 23 15.26 13.55 6.75
N ALA A 24 14.57 14.62 7.16
CA ALA A 24 13.12 14.61 7.32
C ALA A 24 12.35 14.49 5.99
N MET A 25 12.90 14.98 4.87
CA MET A 25 12.22 14.95 3.57
C MET A 25 12.30 13.60 2.84
N VAL A 26 13.27 12.73 3.17
CA VAL A 26 13.41 11.41 2.52
C VAL A 26 12.39 10.39 3.03
N GLY A 27 11.87 10.56 4.26
CA GLY A 27 10.91 9.62 4.85
C GLY A 27 9.44 9.81 4.43
N ALA A 28 9.10 10.90 3.74
CA ALA A 28 7.70 11.29 3.52
C ALA A 28 7.06 10.72 2.23
N VAL A 29 7.83 10.03 1.39
CA VAL A 29 7.31 9.39 0.16
C VAL A 29 7.25 7.87 0.36
N GLY A 30 6.63 7.44 1.45
CA GLY A 30 6.23 6.05 1.63
C GLY A 30 4.95 5.81 0.84
N THR A 31 5.05 5.38 -0.42
CA THR A 31 3.91 4.73 -1.08
C THR A 31 3.53 3.54 -0.20
N PRO A 32 2.27 3.39 0.25
CA PRO A 32 1.89 2.15 0.92
C PRO A 32 2.09 1.02 -0.10
N VAL A 33 3.08 0.18 0.15
CA VAL A 33 3.17 -1.09 -0.55
C VAL A 33 1.94 -1.86 -0.11
N ALA A 34 1.00 -2.07 -1.02
CA ALA A 34 -0.12 -2.96 -0.77
C ALA A 34 0.46 -4.38 -0.65
N LEU A 35 0.82 -4.77 0.57
CA LEU A 35 1.16 -6.15 0.87
C LEU A 35 -0.14 -6.95 0.78
N ALA A 36 -0.14 -8.01 -0.03
CA ALA A 36 -1.18 -9.01 0.02
C ALA A 36 -1.13 -9.68 1.39
N ASP A 37 -2.02 -9.28 2.29
CA ASP A 37 -2.16 -9.91 3.61
C ASP A 37 -2.78 -11.29 3.44
N SER A 38 -2.04 -12.33 3.78
CA SER A 38 -2.48 -13.72 3.77
C SER A 38 -2.55 -14.30 5.19
N SER A 39 -2.72 -13.46 6.20
CA SER A 39 -2.88 -13.89 7.59
C SER A 39 -4.13 -14.75 7.78
N GLU A 40 -4.08 -15.65 8.77
CA GLU A 40 -5.24 -16.46 9.16
C GLU A 40 -6.45 -15.61 9.52
N GLU A 41 -6.21 -14.46 10.16
CA GLU A 41 -7.23 -13.49 10.52
C GLU A 41 -7.93 -12.91 9.28
N ASN A 42 -7.17 -12.48 8.27
CA ASN A 42 -7.74 -11.99 7.01
C ASN A 42 -8.50 -13.09 6.25
N ILE A 43 -8.05 -14.34 6.32
CA ILE A 43 -8.75 -15.47 5.71
C ILE A 43 -10.09 -15.72 6.41
N ARG A 44 -10.13 -15.65 7.75
CA ARG A 44 -11.35 -15.85 8.54
C ARG A 44 -12.35 -14.71 8.40
N HIS A 45 -11.88 -13.48 8.25
CA HIS A 45 -12.70 -12.28 8.13
C HIS A 45 -12.57 -11.62 6.75
N CYS A 46 -12.49 -12.44 5.70
CA CYS A 46 -12.29 -11.95 4.34
C CYS A 46 -13.44 -11.04 3.90
N PRO A 47 -13.18 -9.75 3.55
CA PRO A 47 -14.21 -8.85 3.07
C PRO A 47 -14.90 -9.36 1.80
N ASP A 48 -16.15 -8.97 1.60
CA ASP A 48 -16.94 -9.45 0.45
C ASP A 48 -16.31 -9.12 -0.90
N SER A 49 -15.64 -7.97 -1.00
CA SER A 49 -14.94 -7.52 -2.20
C SER A 49 -13.63 -8.23 -2.49
N ASN A 50 -13.13 -9.07 -1.57
CA ASN A 50 -11.83 -9.70 -1.65
C ASN A 50 -11.91 -11.21 -1.93
N TRP A 51 -10.77 -11.78 -2.34
CA TRP A 51 -10.55 -13.21 -2.52
C TRP A 51 -9.31 -13.65 -1.73
N CYS A 52 -9.46 -13.85 -0.43
CA CYS A 52 -8.33 -13.98 0.52
C CYS A 52 -7.75 -15.41 0.61
N TYR A 53 -8.44 -16.41 0.07
CA TYR A 53 -8.02 -17.80 0.09
C TYR A 53 -8.42 -18.49 -1.21
N TYR A 54 -7.78 -19.62 -1.55
CA TYR A 54 -7.98 -20.29 -2.84
C TYR A 54 -9.46 -20.55 -3.16
N ASP A 55 -10.24 -21.11 -2.23
CA ASP A 55 -11.67 -21.37 -2.41
C ASP A 55 -12.59 -20.25 -1.85
N ARG A 56 -12.00 -19.10 -1.48
CA ARG A 56 -12.62 -17.97 -0.76
C ARG A 56 -13.16 -18.32 0.63
N ALA A 57 -14.13 -19.23 0.72
CA ALA A 57 -14.67 -19.76 1.97
C ALA A 57 -13.85 -20.98 2.42
N GLN A 58 -12.86 -20.76 3.30
CA GLN A 58 -11.92 -21.80 3.74
C GLN A 58 -12.62 -23.01 4.38
N ASP A 59 -13.70 -22.79 5.12
CA ASP A 59 -14.44 -23.82 5.86
C ASP A 59 -15.28 -24.74 4.96
N ARG A 60 -15.75 -24.24 3.81
CA ARG A 60 -16.71 -24.98 2.96
C ARG A 60 -16.21 -25.26 1.54
N ALA A 61 -15.12 -24.62 1.12
CA ALA A 61 -14.54 -24.73 -0.21
C ALA A 61 -15.52 -24.43 -1.37
N TRP A 62 -16.48 -23.52 -1.15
CA TRP A 62 -17.59 -23.29 -2.08
C TRP A 62 -17.23 -22.53 -3.35
N ARG A 63 -16.11 -21.81 -3.40
CA ARG A 63 -15.78 -20.87 -4.49
C ARG A 63 -16.92 -19.87 -4.79
N TYR A 64 -17.70 -19.52 -3.77
CA TYR A 64 -18.86 -18.64 -3.88
C TYR A 64 -18.49 -17.18 -3.58
N SER A 65 -19.03 -16.23 -4.34
CA SER A 65 -18.96 -14.78 -4.11
C SER A 65 -20.36 -14.20 -3.85
N PRO A 66 -20.57 -13.34 -2.83
CA PRO A 66 -21.84 -12.66 -2.55
C PRO A 66 -22.06 -11.45 -3.45
N LEU A 67 -21.10 -11.09 -4.31
CA LEU A 67 -21.24 -9.97 -5.23
C LEU A 67 -22.32 -10.29 -6.28
N GLY A 68 -23.31 -9.42 -6.39
CA GLY A 68 -24.44 -9.55 -7.33
C GLY A 68 -24.48 -8.49 -8.43
N GLN A 69 -23.41 -7.70 -8.60
CA GLN A 69 -23.35 -6.64 -9.63
C GLN A 69 -23.52 -7.22 -11.04
N ILE A 70 -22.89 -8.36 -11.31
CA ILE A 70 -23.09 -9.16 -12.52
C ILE A 70 -24.13 -10.24 -12.19
N ASN A 71 -25.16 -10.35 -13.03
CA ASN A 71 -26.29 -11.26 -12.81
C ASN A 71 -26.87 -11.75 -14.15
N THR A 72 -27.94 -12.55 -14.10
CA THR A 72 -28.55 -13.18 -15.28
C THR A 72 -29.08 -12.19 -16.31
N ASP A 73 -29.38 -10.96 -15.89
CA ASP A 73 -29.98 -9.97 -16.76
C ASP A 73 -28.90 -9.26 -17.59
N ASN A 74 -27.74 -8.98 -16.97
CA ASN A 74 -26.68 -8.14 -17.54
C ASN A 74 -25.39 -8.89 -17.96
N VAL A 75 -25.24 -10.19 -17.65
CA VAL A 75 -24.03 -10.97 -17.99
C VAL A 75 -23.72 -10.94 -19.50
N ARG A 76 -24.75 -10.79 -20.33
CA ARG A 76 -24.66 -10.68 -21.79
C ARG A 76 -23.80 -9.49 -22.27
N ASP A 77 -23.65 -8.48 -21.43
CA ASP A 77 -22.98 -7.21 -21.79
C ASP A 77 -21.49 -7.19 -21.40
N LEU A 78 -20.98 -8.25 -20.76
CA LEU A 78 -19.58 -8.32 -20.32
C LEU A 78 -18.58 -8.20 -21.48
N ARG A 79 -17.54 -7.39 -21.27
CA ARG A 79 -16.43 -7.18 -22.21
C ARG A 79 -15.09 -7.29 -21.47
N PRO A 80 -14.00 -7.67 -22.16
CA PRO A 80 -12.66 -7.65 -21.57
C PRO A 80 -12.31 -6.25 -21.04
N ALA A 81 -11.85 -6.17 -19.79
CA ALA A 81 -11.37 -4.93 -19.19
C ALA A 81 -9.85 -4.74 -19.38
N TRP A 82 -9.08 -5.82 -19.32
CA TRP A 82 -7.63 -5.85 -19.51
C TRP A 82 -7.15 -7.28 -19.81
N ILE A 83 -5.92 -7.40 -20.33
CA ILE A 83 -5.25 -8.69 -20.62
C ILE A 83 -3.82 -8.61 -20.09
N PHE A 84 -3.33 -9.71 -19.48
CA PHE A 84 -1.95 -9.84 -19.00
C PHE A 84 -1.29 -11.09 -19.61
N GLN A 85 -0.09 -10.93 -20.18
CA GLN A 85 0.71 -12.04 -20.69
C GLN A 85 1.87 -12.31 -19.71
N PRO A 86 1.88 -13.48 -19.03
CA PRO A 86 2.91 -13.78 -18.04
C PRO A 86 4.26 -14.23 -18.63
N GLY A 87 4.37 -14.44 -19.95
CA GLY A 87 5.58 -14.86 -20.65
C GLY A 87 5.33 -15.22 -22.11
#